data_AF-A0A520T2T3-F1
#
_entry.id   AF-A0A520T2T3-F1
#
_cell.length_a   1.000
_cell.length_b   1.000
_cell.length_c   1.000
_cell.angle_alpha   90.00
_cell.angle_beta   90.00
_cell.angle_gamma   90.00
#
_symmetry.space_group_name_H-M   'P 1'
#
loop_
_entity.id
_entity.type
_entity.pdbx_description
1 polymer ?
#
loop_
_entity_poly.entity_id
_entity_poly.type
_entity_poly.pdbx_seq_one_letter_code
_entity_poly.pdbx_strand_id
1 'polypeptide(L)'
;MDLFFSDSLYNTKIFIISVILTVIFALLLLTRKIYQQKISFSKISIYSSFFLLLFVLSSLLIVNFFGKFTYVLYIAGALTVIYSEISFLLGKYFFPNFVSENVSKEIIYMFSFIVFINAGYFTFMLILDILKAETIL
;
A
#
# COMPACT_ATOMS: atom_id res chain seq x y z
N MET A 1 3.98 -2.40 -26.15
CA MET A 1 3.48 -2.68 -24.79
C MET A 1 4.60 -2.49 -23.74
N ASP A 2 5.68 -1.79 -24.10
CA ASP A 2 6.88 -1.54 -23.28
C ASP A 2 6.84 -0.21 -22.50
N LEU A 3 5.67 0.45 -22.46
CA LEU A 3 5.56 1.86 -22.06
C LEU A 3 5.68 2.12 -20.55
N PHE A 4 5.80 1.07 -19.74
CA PHE A 4 5.77 1.16 -18.28
C PHE A 4 7.06 0.75 -17.59
N PHE A 5 8.08 0.29 -18.34
CA PHE A 5 9.25 -0.34 -17.75
C PHE A 5 10.50 -0.10 -18.59
N SER A 6 11.42 0.70 -18.07
CA SER A 6 12.80 0.63 -18.58
C SER A 6 13.49 -0.62 -18.02
N ASP A 7 14.31 -1.27 -18.86
CA ASP A 7 15.07 -2.46 -18.46
C ASP A 7 16.23 -2.14 -17.52
N SER A 8 16.61 -0.86 -17.41
CA SER A 8 17.65 -0.41 -16.50
C SER A 8 17.24 -0.57 -15.04
N LEU A 9 18.18 -1.08 -14.23
CA LEU A 9 18.09 -1.11 -12.76
C LEU A 9 16.84 -1.84 -12.24
N TYR A 10 16.39 -2.82 -13.00
CA TYR A 10 15.14 -3.53 -12.84
C TYR A 10 14.94 -4.14 -11.43
N ASN A 11 15.90 -4.93 -10.97
CA ASN A 11 15.84 -5.56 -9.64
C ASN A 11 15.83 -4.52 -8.52
N THR A 12 16.55 -3.41 -8.71
CA THR A 12 16.61 -2.32 -7.74
C THR A 12 15.27 -1.61 -7.63
N LYS A 13 14.58 -1.38 -8.74
CA LYS A 13 13.22 -0.79 -8.75
C LYS A 13 12.21 -1.68 -8.04
N ILE A 14 12.21 -2.98 -8.32
CA ILE A 14 11.34 -3.94 -7.61
C ILE A 14 11.62 -3.87 -6.11
N PHE A 15 12.90 -3.89 -5.72
CA PHE A 15 13.27 -3.82 -4.31
C PHE A 15 12.76 -2.53 -3.65
N ILE A 16 12.93 -1.37 -4.29
CA ILE A 16 12.41 -0.08 -3.78
C ILE A 16 10.88 -0.15 -3.61
N ILE A 17 10.16 -0.69 -4.59
CA ILE A 17 8.69 -0.82 -4.53
C ILE A 17 8.28 -1.76 -3.38
N SER A 18 8.99 -2.88 -3.19
CA SER A 18 8.76 -3.78 -2.07
C SER A 18 8.98 -3.09 -0.72
N VAL A 19 10.00 -2.23 -0.60
CA VAL A 19 10.24 -1.42 0.60
C VAL A 19 9.08 -0.46 0.86
N ILE A 20 8.64 0.29 -0.16
CA ILE A 20 7.50 1.23 -0.05
C ILE A 20 6.26 0.50 0.45
N LEU A 21 5.90 -0.62 -0.17
CA LEU A 21 4.71 -1.39 0.20
C LEU A 21 4.80 -1.96 1.61
N THR A 22 6.00 -2.36 2.04
CA THR A 22 6.21 -2.82 3.42
C THR A 22 6.00 -1.71 4.42
N VAL A 23 6.48 -0.50 4.13
CA VAL A 23 6.25 0.68 4.99
C VAL A 23 4.74 0.95 5.11
N ILE A 24 4.00 0.91 4.00
CA ILE A 24 2.54 1.13 4.01
C ILE A 24 1.82 0.01 4.78
N PHE A 25 2.23 -1.25 4.60
CA PHE A 25 1.67 -2.36 5.36
C PHE A 25 1.98 -2.26 6.87
N ALA A 26 3.18 -1.80 7.23
CA ALA A 26 3.52 -1.53 8.63
C ALA A 26 2.64 -0.41 9.21
N LEU A 27 2.34 0.64 8.44
CA LEU A 27 1.38 1.67 8.84
C LEU A 27 -0.02 1.10 9.05
N LEU A 28 -0.49 0.19 8.19
CA LEU A 28 -1.75 -0.53 8.39
C LEU A 28 -1.75 -1.31 9.72
N LEU A 29 -0.69 -2.08 10.00
CA LEU A 29 -0.58 -2.84 11.26
C LEU A 29 -0.53 -1.92 12.49
N LEU A 30 0.17 -0.79 12.41
CA LEU A 30 0.18 0.23 13.46
C LEU A 30 -1.21 0.83 13.68
N THR A 31 -1.91 1.14 12.59
CA THR A 31 -3.29 1.66 12.63
C THR A 31 -4.22 0.64 13.30
N ARG A 32 -4.11 -0.64 12.94
CA ARG A 32 -4.83 -1.73 13.63
C ARG A 32 -4.47 -1.84 15.10
N LYS A 33 -3.20 -1.68 15.47
CA LYS A 33 -2.79 -1.70 16.89
C LYS A 33 -3.46 -0.58 17.68
N ILE A 34 -3.42 0.65 17.16
CA ILE A 34 -3.99 1.83 17.81
C ILE A 34 -5.49 1.63 18.03
N TYR A 35 -6.21 1.12 17.01
CA TYR A 35 -7.67 1.03 17.06
C TYR A 35 -8.25 -0.33 17.51
N GLN A 36 -7.47 -1.42 17.56
CA GLN A 36 -7.92 -2.76 17.99
C GLN A 36 -7.17 -3.33 19.22
N GLN A 37 -6.43 -2.51 19.97
CA GLN A 37 -5.97 -2.75 21.35
C GLN A 37 -5.20 -4.06 21.71
N LYS A 38 -4.80 -4.95 20.78
CA LYS A 38 -4.18 -6.26 21.15
C LYS A 38 -2.98 -6.75 20.33
N ILE A 39 -2.18 -5.86 19.72
CA ILE A 39 -0.96 -6.29 19.01
C ILE A 39 0.29 -5.70 19.69
N SER A 40 1.19 -6.54 20.21
CA SER A 40 2.47 -6.10 20.77
C SER A 40 3.44 -5.63 19.68
N PHE A 41 4.36 -4.73 20.03
CA PHE A 41 5.33 -4.15 19.06
C PHE A 41 6.19 -5.23 18.37
N SER A 42 6.62 -6.25 19.13
CA SER A 42 7.37 -7.39 18.58
C SER A 42 6.61 -8.11 17.47
N LYS A 43 5.30 -8.34 17.64
CA LYS A 43 4.47 -9.03 16.66
C LYS A 43 4.30 -8.20 15.38
N ILE A 44 4.18 -6.88 15.47
CA ILE A 44 4.06 -6.00 14.29
C ILE A 44 5.30 -6.11 13.42
N SER A 45 6.49 -6.04 14.03
CA SER A 45 7.74 -6.18 13.28
C SER A 45 7.80 -7.51 12.52
N ILE A 46 7.38 -8.61 13.16
CA ILE A 46 7.34 -9.95 12.55
C ILE A 46 6.35 -9.99 11.38
N TYR A 47 5.11 -9.51 11.56
CA TYR A 47 4.12 -9.49 10.48
C TYR A 47 4.55 -8.62 9.30
N SER A 48 5.16 -7.45 9.57
CA SER A 48 5.67 -6.58 8.51
C SER A 48 6.83 -7.20 7.74
N SER A 49 7.77 -7.85 8.43
CA SER A 49 8.90 -8.54 7.79
C SER A 49 8.45 -9.77 7.01
N PHE A 50 7.47 -10.51 7.52
CA PHE A 50 6.89 -11.66 6.83
C PHE A 50 6.12 -11.24 5.57
N PHE A 51 5.36 -10.14 5.64
CA PHE A 51 4.69 -9.57 4.49
C PHE A 51 5.68 -9.08 3.44
N LEU A 52 6.76 -8.38 3.84
CA LEU A 52 7.84 -7.98 2.92
C LEU A 52 8.42 -9.19 2.20
N LEU A 53 8.76 -10.25 2.94
CA LEU A 53 9.32 -11.48 2.36
C LEU A 53 8.37 -12.10 1.33
N LEU A 54 7.09 -12.29 1.70
CA LEU A 54 6.09 -12.83 0.79
C LEU A 54 5.89 -11.96 -0.44
N PHE A 55 5.89 -10.63 -0.26
CA PHE A 55 5.71 -9.69 -1.35
C PHE A 55 6.92 -9.64 -2.29
N VAL A 56 8.15 -9.67 -1.77
CA VAL A 56 9.37 -9.76 -2.58
C VAL A 56 9.39 -11.08 -3.37
N LEU A 57 9.04 -12.19 -2.74
CA LEU A 57 8.98 -13.49 -3.42
C LEU A 57 7.88 -13.52 -4.50
N SER A 58 6.68 -13.04 -4.19
CA SER A 58 5.58 -12.99 -5.16
C SER A 58 5.87 -12.03 -6.31
N SER A 59 6.47 -10.86 -6.03
CA SER A 59 6.85 -9.89 -7.07
C SER A 59 7.88 -10.46 -8.03
N LEU A 60 8.93 -11.13 -7.53
CA LEU A 60 9.92 -11.81 -8.36
C LEU A 60 9.29 -12.92 -9.21
N LEU A 61 8.35 -13.69 -8.66
CA LEU A 61 7.65 -14.73 -9.41
C LEU A 61 6.73 -14.14 -10.50
N ILE A 62 5.91 -13.15 -10.16
CA ILE A 62 4.95 -12.54 -11.10
C ILE A 62 5.68 -11.93 -12.29
N VAL A 63 6.77 -11.23 -12.00
CA VAL A 63 7.61 -10.61 -13.02
C VAL A 63 8.24 -11.64 -13.95
N ASN A 64 8.90 -12.66 -13.38
CA ASN A 64 9.71 -13.60 -14.16
C ASN A 64 8.85 -14.57 -14.97
N PHE A 65 7.62 -14.86 -14.53
CA PHE A 65 6.75 -15.86 -15.15
C PHE A 65 5.54 -15.28 -15.90
N PHE A 66 5.04 -14.10 -15.50
CA PHE A 66 3.77 -13.54 -16.03
C PHE A 66 3.94 -12.16 -16.69
N GLY A 67 5.12 -11.55 -16.61
CA GLY A 67 5.46 -10.33 -17.33
C GLY A 67 5.14 -9.02 -16.61
N LYS A 68 5.68 -7.93 -17.17
CA LYS A 68 5.73 -6.59 -16.59
C LYS A 68 4.35 -5.96 -16.34
N PHE A 69 3.41 -6.11 -17.27
CA PHE A 69 2.05 -5.56 -17.12
C PHE A 69 1.29 -6.22 -15.97
N THR A 70 1.40 -7.54 -15.83
CA THR A 70 0.78 -8.31 -14.74
C THR A 70 1.30 -7.85 -13.38
N TYR A 71 2.58 -7.50 -13.29
CA TYR A 71 3.15 -6.94 -12.07
C TYR A 71 2.55 -5.58 -11.69
N VAL A 72 2.29 -4.69 -12.65
CA VAL A 72 1.61 -3.41 -12.39
C VAL A 72 0.20 -3.65 -11.83
N LEU A 73 -0.55 -4.58 -12.43
CA LEU A 73 -1.88 -4.95 -11.94
C LEU A 73 -1.83 -5.55 -10.53
N TYR A 74 -0.82 -6.37 -10.25
CA TYR A 74 -0.59 -6.93 -8.92
C TYR A 74 -0.35 -5.83 -7.88
N ILE A 75 0.50 -4.85 -8.17
CA ILE A 75 0.73 -3.70 -7.29
C ILE A 75 -0.59 -2.92 -7.06
N ALA A 76 -1.33 -2.61 -8.13
CA ALA A 76 -2.58 -1.88 -8.02
C ALA A 76 -3.59 -2.62 -7.12
N GLY A 77 -3.70 -3.94 -7.26
CA GLY A 77 -4.53 -4.78 -6.40
C GLY A 77 -4.06 -4.78 -4.94
N ALA A 78 -2.75 -4.92 -4.70
CA ALA A 78 -2.19 -4.90 -3.35
C ALA A 78 -2.44 -3.56 -2.65
N LEU A 79 -2.20 -2.44 -3.34
CA LEU A 79 -2.50 -1.10 -2.82
C LEU A 79 -3.97 -0.91 -2.51
N THR A 80 -4.85 -1.38 -3.39
CA THR A 80 -6.31 -1.31 -3.20
C THR A 80 -6.71 -1.97 -1.89
N VAL A 81 -6.25 -3.20 -1.64
CA VAL A 81 -6.56 -3.94 -0.40
C VAL A 81 -6.00 -3.25 0.84
N ILE A 82 -4.74 -2.80 0.79
CA ILE A 82 -4.10 -2.15 1.94
C ILE A 82 -4.80 -0.83 2.29
N TYR A 83 -5.01 0.04 1.30
CA TYR A 83 -5.63 1.34 1.53
C TYR A 83 -7.12 1.25 1.82
N SER A 84 -7.85 0.25 1.29
CA SER A 84 -9.25 0.05 1.66
C SER A 84 -9.37 -0.29 3.15
N GLU A 85 -8.47 -1.11 3.67
CA GLU A 85 -8.45 -1.48 5.08
C GLU A 85 -8.06 -0.30 5.97
N ILE A 86 -7.01 0.46 5.60
CA ILE A 86 -6.64 1.69 6.33
C ILE A 86 -7.83 2.65 6.40
N SER A 87 -8.48 2.88 5.26
CA SER A 87 -9.58 3.83 5.16
C SER A 87 -10.81 3.37 5.93
N PHE A 88 -11.10 2.07 5.94
CA PHE A 88 -12.14 1.51 6.80
C PHE A 88 -11.85 1.73 8.29
N LEU A 89 -10.61 1.50 8.72
CA LEU A 89 -10.21 1.76 10.12
C LEU A 89 -10.33 3.23 10.49
N LEU A 90 -9.93 4.14 9.59
CA LEU A 90 -10.09 5.58 9.80
C LEU A 90 -11.57 5.96 9.88
N GLY A 91 -12.41 5.47 8.99
CA GLY A 91 -13.86 5.72 9.00
C GLY A 91 -14.56 5.20 10.23
N LYS A 92 -14.11 4.07 10.77
CA LYS A 92 -14.72 3.47 11.94
C LYS A 92 -14.26 4.09 13.26
N TYR A 93 -12.99 4.50 13.37
CA TYR A 93 -12.39 4.85 14.65
C TYR A 93 -11.74 6.24 14.72
N PHE A 94 -11.22 6.77 13.62
CA PHE A 94 -10.57 8.08 13.61
C PHE A 94 -11.57 9.20 13.37
N PHE A 95 -12.23 9.18 12.20
CA PHE A 95 -13.10 10.27 11.77
C PHE A 95 -14.31 10.53 12.67
N PRO A 96 -15.00 9.52 13.25
CA PRO A 96 -16.07 9.78 14.21
C PRO A 96 -15.62 10.56 15.45
N ASN A 97 -14.35 10.42 15.85
CA ASN A 97 -13.77 11.12 17.00
C ASN A 97 -13.10 12.43 16.61
N PHE A 98 -12.67 12.56 15.36
CA PHE A 98 -12.04 13.76 14.82
C PHE A 98 -13.06 14.83 14.44
N VAL A 99 -14.20 14.41 13.90
CA VAL A 99 -15.30 15.28 13.49
C VAL A 99 -16.31 15.37 14.64
N SER A 100 -17.02 16.51 14.77
CA SER A 100 -18.04 16.69 15.82
C SER A 100 -19.12 15.61 15.76
N GLU A 101 -19.67 15.24 16.93
CA GLU A 101 -20.72 14.19 17.08
C GLU A 101 -21.96 14.39 16.18
N ASN A 102 -22.20 15.61 15.70
CA ASN A 102 -23.35 15.96 14.86
C ASN A 102 -23.19 15.61 13.37
N VAL A 103 -22.03 15.11 12.94
CA VAL A 103 -21.80 14.77 11.53
C VAL A 103 -22.31 13.37 11.21
N SER A 104 -23.06 13.26 10.12
CA SER A 104 -23.67 12.00 9.71
C SER A 104 -22.62 10.96 9.26
N LYS A 105 -22.96 9.68 9.37
CA LYS A 105 -22.05 8.58 9.03
C LYS A 105 -21.66 8.58 7.56
N GLU A 106 -22.55 9.04 6.69
CA GLU A 106 -22.34 9.15 5.25
C GLU A 106 -21.18 10.12 4.95
N ILE A 107 -21.11 11.25 5.66
CA ILE A 107 -20.03 12.23 5.51
C ILE A 107 -18.70 11.64 6.02
N ILE A 108 -18.73 10.89 7.13
CA ILE A 108 -17.55 10.20 7.67
C ILE A 108 -17.01 9.16 6.66
N TYR A 109 -17.90 8.36 6.07
CA TYR A 109 -17.51 7.40 5.04
C TYR A 109 -17.02 8.09 3.77
N MET A 110 -17.59 9.23 3.41
CA MET A 110 -17.10 10.05 2.30
C MET A 110 -15.66 10.51 2.53
N PHE A 111 -15.32 11.03 3.72
CA PHE A 111 -13.93 11.40 4.05
C PHE A 111 -12.99 10.20 3.97
N SER A 112 -13.43 9.06 4.48
CA SER A 112 -12.65 7.80 4.43
C SER A 112 -12.40 7.36 2.99
N PHE A 113 -13.40 7.46 2.13
CA PHE A 113 -13.31 7.13 0.71
C PHE A 113 -12.42 8.10 -0.06
N ILE A 114 -12.46 9.40 0.25
CA ILE A 114 -11.56 10.40 -0.34
C ILE A 114 -10.11 10.09 0.02
N VAL A 115 -9.83 9.76 1.29
CA VAL A 115 -8.48 9.35 1.72
C VAL A 115 -8.04 8.06 1.02
N PHE A 116 -8.93 7.07 0.91
CA PHE A 116 -8.68 5.83 0.18
C PHE A 116 -8.21 6.10 -1.25
N ILE A 117 -9.01 6.84 -2.03
CA ILE A 117 -8.72 7.10 -3.44
C ILE A 117 -7.43 7.89 -3.58
N ASN A 118 -7.29 9.00 -2.85
CA ASN A 118 -6.15 9.89 -3.02
C ASN A 118 -4.84 9.21 -2.61
N ALA A 119 -4.81 8.60 -1.42
CA ALA A 119 -3.60 7.94 -0.95
C ALA A 119 -3.22 6.74 -1.84
N GLY A 120 -4.21 5.94 -2.26
CA GLY A 120 -4.00 4.84 -3.19
C GLY A 120 -3.47 5.32 -4.55
N TYR A 121 -4.08 6.34 -5.13
CA TYR A 121 -3.71 6.92 -6.42
C TYR A 121 -2.29 7.51 -6.40
N PHE A 122 -1.97 8.36 -5.42
CA PHE A 122 -0.65 9.00 -5.35
C PHE A 122 0.47 7.97 -5.19
N THR A 123 0.27 6.96 -4.33
CA THR A 123 1.25 5.89 -4.16
C THR A 123 1.41 5.07 -5.43
N PHE A 124 0.31 4.76 -6.12
CA PHE A 124 0.38 4.01 -7.37
C PHE A 124 1.12 4.79 -8.46
N MET A 125 0.88 6.09 -8.59
CA MET A 125 1.59 6.95 -9.54
C MET A 125 3.08 7.03 -9.21
N LEU A 126 3.45 7.21 -7.94
CA LEU A 126 4.85 7.18 -7.51
C LEU A 126 5.54 5.85 -7.89
N ILE A 127 4.85 4.72 -7.71
CA ILE A 127 5.39 3.43 -8.13
C ILE A 127 5.54 3.36 -9.66
N LEU A 128 4.56 3.82 -10.43
CA LEU A 128 4.67 3.86 -11.89
C LEU A 128 5.84 4.72 -12.37
N ASP A 129 6.08 5.86 -11.71
CA ASP A 129 7.21 6.72 -12.04
C ASP A 129 8.55 6.04 -11.74
N ILE A 130 8.67 5.33 -10.61
CA ILE A 130 9.85 4.50 -10.29
C ILE A 130 10.08 3.42 -11.35
N LEU A 131 9.01 2.78 -11.83
CA LEU A 131 9.11 1.74 -12.85
C LEU A 131 9.58 2.29 -14.20
N LYS A 132 9.12 3.48 -14.56
CA LYS A 132 9.47 4.16 -15.82
C LYS A 132 10.84 4.84 -15.79
N ALA A 133 11.36 5.23 -14.62
CA ALA A 133 12.60 5.98 -14.50
C ALA A 133 13.79 5.24 -15.14
N GLU A 134 14.55 5.91 -16.01
CA GLU A 134 15.71 5.30 -16.68
C GLU A 134 16.94 5.17 -15.74
N THR A 135 16.98 6.00 -14.69
CA THR A 135 18.02 6.08 -13.67
C THR A 135 17.42 6.03 -12.25
N ILE A 136 18.23 5.76 -11.23
CA ILE A 136 17.79 5.78 -9.81
C ILE A 136 17.65 7.21 -9.26
N LEU A 137 18.06 8.23 -10.02
CA LEU A 137 17.97 9.66 -9.72
C LEU A 137 17.70 10.45 -11.00
#